data_AF-A0AAW9EC19-F1
#
_entry.id   AF-A0AAW9EC19-F1
#
_cell.length_a   1.000
_cell.length_b   1.000
_cell.length_c   1.000
_cell.angle_alpha   90.00
_cell.angle_beta   90.00
_cell.angle_gamma   90.00
#
_symmetry.space_group_name_H-M   'P 1'
#
loop_
_entity.id
_entity.type
_entity.pdbx_description
1 polymer ?
#
loop_
_entity_poly.entity_id
_entity_poly.type
_entity_poly.pdbx_seq_one_letter_code
_entity_poly.pdbx_strand_id
1 'polypeptide(L)'
;AYISKDANPVTDAAAIQAIRLIARNLRQAVALGSNLKARENMAYASLLAGMAFNNANLGYVHAMAHQLGGLYDMPHGVANAVLLP
;
A
#
# COMPACT_ATOMS: atom_id res chain seq x y z
N ALA A 1 5.04 -0.57 -7.08
CA ALA A 1 5.85 0.66 -7.06
C ALA A 1 7.34 0.33 -6.93
N TYR A 2 7.90 0.08 -5.74
CA TYR A 2 9.37 0.02 -5.55
C TYR A 2 10.12 -1.00 -6.43
N ILE A 3 9.57 -2.21 -6.61
CA ILE A 3 10.16 -3.26 -7.44
C ILE A 3 9.64 -3.25 -8.89
N SER A 4 8.95 -2.19 -9.31
CA SER A 4 8.45 -2.08 -10.68
C SER A 4 9.60 -1.86 -11.67
N LYS A 5 9.39 -2.25 -12.93
CA LYS A 5 10.31 -1.92 -14.02
C LYS A 5 10.38 -0.41 -14.30
N ASP A 6 9.32 0.32 -13.93
CA ASP A 6 9.20 1.77 -14.16
C ASP A 6 9.59 2.59 -12.90
N ALA A 7 10.18 1.95 -11.90
CA ALA A 7 10.65 2.60 -10.70
C ALA A 7 11.79 3.59 -10.99
N ASN A 8 11.79 4.70 -10.27
CA ASN A 8 12.79 5.76 -10.35
C ASN A 8 13.06 6.37 -8.97
N PRO A 9 14.13 7.17 -8.79
CA PRO A 9 14.51 7.70 -7.48
C PRO A 9 13.41 8.47 -6.74
N VAL A 10 12.53 9.18 -7.46
CA VAL A 10 11.42 9.93 -6.85
C VAL A 10 10.36 8.97 -6.30
N THR A 11 9.98 7.97 -7.09
CA THR A 11 9.00 6.96 -6.65
C THR A 11 9.55 6.07 -5.54
N ASP A 12 10.85 5.80 -5.54
CA ASP A 12 11.53 5.02 -4.51
C ASP A 12 11.52 5.72 -3.17
N ALA A 13 11.83 7.02 -3.14
CA ALA A 13 11.80 7.83 -1.93
C ALA A 13 10.40 7.79 -1.28
N ALA A 14 9.35 7.97 -2.08
CA ALA A 14 7.97 7.90 -1.60
C ALA A 14 7.58 6.48 -1.15
N ALA A 15 7.91 5.45 -1.93
CA ALA A 15 7.56 4.06 -1.62
C ALA A 15 8.25 3.57 -0.33
N ILE A 16 9.55 3.82 -0.17
CA ILE A 16 10.30 3.43 1.03
C ILE A 16 9.74 4.14 2.27
N GLN A 17 9.44 5.44 2.16
CA GLN A 17 8.87 6.16 3.30
C GLN A 17 7.45 5.68 3.64
N ALA A 18 6.63 5.35 2.64
CA ALA A 18 5.32 4.74 2.86
C ALA A 18 5.45 3.39 3.59
N ILE A 19 6.36 2.51 3.16
CA ILE A 19 6.62 1.21 3.81
C ILE A 19 7.05 1.42 5.27
N ARG A 20 7.97 2.35 5.54
CA ARG A 20 8.44 2.66 6.90
C ARG A 20 7.30 3.15 7.81
N LEU A 21 6.44 4.03 7.30
CA LEU A 21 5.29 4.53 8.06
C LEU A 21 4.26 3.42 8.31
N ILE A 22 3.93 2.61 7.30
CA ILE A 22 3.00 1.47 7.45
C ILE A 22 3.52 0.48 8.48
N ALA A 23 4.78 0.05 8.36
CA ALA A 23 5.39 -0.92 9.27
C ALA A 23 5.36 -0.45 10.74
N ARG A 24 5.48 0.86 10.97
CA ARG A 24 5.51 1.46 12.30
C ARG A 24 4.14 1.84 12.87
N ASN A 25 3.09 1.98 12.06
CA ASN A 25 1.82 2.60 12.48
C ASN A 25 0.57 1.77 12.20
N LEU A 26 0.60 0.82 11.25
CA LEU A 26 -0.61 0.10 10.84
C LEU A 26 -1.21 -0.70 12.00
N ARG A 27 -0.37 -1.42 12.77
CA ARG A 27 -0.84 -2.22 13.90
C ARG A 27 -1.50 -1.37 14.98
N GLN A 28 -0.93 -0.20 15.30
CA GLN A 28 -1.49 0.73 16.27
C GLN A 28 -2.81 1.34 15.78
N ALA A 29 -2.87 1.74 14.50
CA ALA A 29 -4.07 2.33 13.91
C ALA A 29 -5.25 1.34 13.86
N VAL A 30 -4.96 0.05 13.66
CA VAL A 30 -5.96 -1.04 13.70
C VAL A 30 -6.37 -1.36 15.12
N ALA A 31 -5.41 -1.47 16.05
CA ALA A 31 -5.69 -1.81 17.45
C ALA A 31 -6.47 -0.73 18.20
N LEU A 32 -6.21 0.56 17.92
CA LEU A 32 -6.92 1.69 18.51
C LEU A 32 -7.20 2.75 17.44
N GLY A 33 -8.42 2.71 16.89
CA GLY A 33 -8.82 3.57 15.78
C GLY A 33 -8.80 5.08 16.08
N SER A 34 -8.89 5.47 17.36
CA SER A 34 -8.82 6.85 17.84
C SER A 34 -7.39 7.36 18.08
N ASN A 35 -6.37 6.53 17.87
CA ASN A 35 -4.97 6.96 17.93
C ASN A 35 -4.67 7.91 16.76
N LEU A 36 -4.84 9.21 16.99
CA LEU A 36 -4.72 10.24 15.97
C LEU A 36 -3.34 10.24 15.31
N LYS A 37 -2.27 10.00 16.08
CA LYS A 37 -0.91 10.00 15.53
C LYS A 37 -0.67 8.84 14.57
N ALA A 38 -1.14 7.64 14.93
CA ALA A 38 -1.06 6.48 14.04
C ALA A 38 -1.92 6.68 12.78
N ARG A 39 -3.13 7.25 12.93
CA ARG A 39 -4.03 7.57 11.81
C ARG A 39 -3.42 8.59 10.86
N GLU A 40 -2.85 9.67 11.37
CA GLU A 40 -2.16 10.71 10.59
C GLU A 40 -0.99 10.10 9.79
N ASN A 41 -0.14 9.31 10.46
CA ASN A 41 0.98 8.65 9.80
C ASN A 41 0.51 7.67 8.71
N MET A 42 -0.59 6.95 8.93
CA MET A 42 -1.17 6.05 7.91
C MET A 42 -1.78 6.83 6.73
N ALA A 43 -2.35 8.00 6.96
CA ALA A 43 -2.83 8.87 5.89
C ALA A 43 -1.68 9.35 5.00
N TYR A 44 -0.58 9.83 5.61
CA TYR A 44 0.63 10.17 4.86
C TYR A 44 1.23 8.97 4.14
N ALA A 45 1.26 7.80 4.76
CA ALA A 45 1.78 6.60 4.13
C ALA A 45 0.95 6.20 2.90
N SER A 46 -0.38 6.26 2.98
CA SER A 46 -1.27 5.99 1.86
C SER A 46 -1.06 6.99 0.72
N LEU A 47 -0.91 8.28 1.03
CA LEU A 47 -0.63 9.32 0.04
C LEU A 47 0.71 9.08 -0.66
N LEU A 48 1.79 8.82 0.10
CA LEU A 48 3.12 8.56 -0.45
C LEU A 48 3.15 7.30 -1.30
N ALA A 49 2.49 6.23 -0.87
CA ALA A 49 2.32 5.02 -1.68
C ALA A 49 1.60 5.34 -2.99
N GLY A 50 0.54 6.16 -2.93
CA GLY A 50 -0.19 6.68 -4.09
C GLY A 50 0.69 7.43 -5.08
N MET A 51 1.46 8.42 -4.59
CA MET A 51 2.41 9.17 -5.42
C MET A 51 3.42 8.24 -6.09
N ALA A 52 3.87 7.18 -5.40
CA ALA A 52 4.80 6.22 -5.96
C ALA A 52 4.15 5.33 -7.05
N PHE A 53 3.07 4.61 -6.74
CA PHE A 53 2.49 3.66 -7.70
C PHE A 53 1.80 4.35 -8.88
N ASN A 54 1.33 5.59 -8.72
CA ASN A 54 0.73 6.34 -9.83
C ASN A 54 1.75 6.68 -10.92
N ASN A 55 3.05 6.72 -10.59
CA ASN A 55 4.12 7.05 -11.53
C ASN A 55 5.03 5.85 -11.88
N ALA A 56 5.04 4.80 -11.05
CA ALA A 56 5.85 3.59 -11.27
C ALA A 56 5.00 2.34 -11.55
N ASN A 57 3.68 2.46 -11.71
CA ASN A 57 2.76 1.34 -11.83
C ASN A 57 2.80 0.36 -10.63
N LEU A 58 2.12 -0.78 -10.80
CA LEU A 58 2.03 -1.89 -9.86
C LEU A 58 2.59 -3.17 -10.50
N GLY A 59 2.25 -4.33 -9.95
CA GLY A 59 2.74 -5.63 -10.43
C GLY A 59 1.71 -6.74 -10.23
N TYR A 60 2.18 -7.98 -10.20
CA TYR A 60 1.31 -9.16 -10.25
C TYR A 60 0.36 -9.31 -9.06
N VAL A 61 0.75 -8.90 -7.85
CA VAL A 61 -0.15 -8.94 -6.67
C VAL A 61 -1.47 -8.22 -6.99
N HIS A 62 -1.40 -7.04 -7.59
CA HIS A 62 -2.59 -6.24 -7.89
C HIS A 62 -3.38 -6.80 -9.08
N ALA A 63 -2.67 -7.24 -10.13
CA ALA A 63 -3.29 -7.85 -11.31
C ALA A 63 -4.08 -9.11 -10.96
N MET A 64 -3.55 -9.96 -10.08
CA MET A 64 -4.26 -11.14 -9.56
C MET A 64 -5.41 -10.74 -8.63
N ALA A 65 -5.22 -9.76 -7.75
CA ALA A 65 -6.27 -9.28 -6.84
C ALA A 65 -7.50 -8.71 -7.58
N HIS A 66 -7.32 -8.09 -8.75
CA HIS A 66 -8.44 -7.67 -9.60
C HIS A 66 -9.32 -8.85 -10.04
N GLN A 67 -8.72 -9.99 -10.38
CA GLN A 67 -9.49 -11.18 -10.78
C GLN A 67 -10.28 -11.74 -9.60
N LEU A 68 -9.67 -11.80 -8.41
CA LEU A 68 -10.37 -12.24 -7.20
C LEU A 68 -11.53 -11.31 -6.84
N GLY A 69 -11.35 -10.00 -6.95
CA GLY A 69 -12.42 -9.01 -6.74
C GLY A 69 -13.53 -9.13 -7.78
N GLY A 70 -13.19 -9.34 -9.05
CA GLY A 70 -14.17 -9.46 -10.14
C GLY A 70 -15.00 -10.75 -10.11
N LEU A 71 -14.41 -11.87 -9.69
CA LEU A 71 -15.07 -13.18 -9.68
C LEU A 71 -15.78 -13.50 -8.35
N TYR A 72 -15.26 -13.01 -7.23
CA TYR A 72 -15.70 -13.42 -5.90
C TYR A 72 -16.14 -12.25 -5.01
N ASP A 73 -16.19 -11.02 -5.54
CA ASP A 73 -16.47 -9.79 -4.78
C ASP A 73 -15.56 -9.66 -3.52
N MET A 74 -14.33 -10.18 -3.62
CA MET A 74 -13.40 -10.17 -2.51
C MET A 74 -12.94 -8.72 -2.23
N PRO A 75 -12.97 -8.25 -0.96
CA PRO A 75 -12.50 -6.91 -0.63
C PRO A 75 -11.08 -6.66 -1.10
N HIS A 76 -10.89 -5.63 -1.92
CA HIS A 76 -9.66 -5.40 -2.67
C HIS A 76 -8.39 -5.39 -1.79
N GLY A 77 -8.45 -4.73 -0.63
CA GLY A 77 -7.32 -4.70 0.31
C GLY A 77 -6.96 -6.07 0.88
N VAL A 78 -7.95 -6.92 1.15
CA VAL A 78 -7.73 -8.28 1.67
C VAL A 78 -7.13 -9.18 0.57
N ALA A 79 -7.66 -9.10 -0.66
CA ALA A 79 -7.14 -9.84 -1.81
C ALA A 79 -5.65 -9.51 -2.07
N ASN A 80 -5.28 -8.23 -2.05
CA ASN A 80 -3.86 -7.85 -2.18
C ASN A 80 -3.03 -8.33 -0.99
N ALA A 81 -3.54 -8.24 0.24
CA ALA A 81 -2.80 -8.58 1.45
C ALA A 81 -2.46 -10.07 1.53
N VAL A 82 -3.38 -10.96 1.15
CA VAL A 82 -3.15 -12.41 1.17
C VAL A 82 -2.21 -12.89 0.05
N LEU A 83 -2.18 -12.18 -1.08
CA LEU A 83 -1.33 -12.50 -2.24
C LEU A 83 0.08 -11.89 -2.20
N LEU A 84 0.36 -10.99 -1.26
CA LEU A 84 1.61 -10.23 -1.21
C LEU A 84 2.86 -11.05 -0.78
N PRO A 85 2.79 -11.99 0.19
CA PRO A 85 3.94 -12.81 0.59
C PRO A 85 4.41 -13.75 -0.51
#